data_AF-A0A6P7H0C0-F1
#
_entry.id   AF-A0A6P7H0C0-F1
#
_cell.length_a   1.000
_cell.length_b   1.000
_cell.length_c   1.000
_cell.angle_alpha   90.00
_cell.angle_beta   90.00
_cell.angle_gamma   90.00
#
_symmetry.space_group_name_H-M   'P 1'
#
loop_
_entity.id
_entity.type
_entity.pdbx_description
1 polymer ?
#
loop_
_entity_poly.entity_id
_entity_poly.type
_entity_poly.pdbx_seq_one_letter_code
_entity_poly.pdbx_strand_id
1 'polypeptide(L)'
;MVGLTTDGAPAMVGCDKGLVALCRKDETFPQFLCYHCIIHQQALCGNFLKLNNVMKLVVKIVNKIRAQALERTLFRTLADEVDCQYGDLLLHSEVRWLSRGRVLKRFNDVLSGIVQFFKQRDEPTPELENSIWLRDFGFLVDITEKLNELNLQLQGRDKELAEMISDIKAFINKLEFWKQNLINSDCKHFPILSEKIFPNTF
;
A
#
# COMPACT_ATOMS: atom_id res chain seq x y z
N MET A 1 -10.38 -29.73 17.29
CA MET A 1 -9.81 -29.48 15.95
C MET A 1 -8.95 -28.23 16.05
N VAL A 2 -7.66 -28.33 15.71
CA VAL A 2 -6.70 -27.22 15.81
C VAL A 2 -6.52 -26.57 14.43
N GLY A 3 -6.42 -25.25 14.39
CA GLY A 3 -6.08 -24.50 13.17
C GLY A 3 -4.71 -23.88 13.29
N LEU A 4 -3.89 -24.01 12.25
CA LEU A 4 -2.60 -23.35 12.11
C LEU A 4 -2.68 -22.37 10.94
N THR A 5 -2.42 -21.09 11.19
CA THR A 5 -2.37 -20.06 10.15
C THR A 5 -0.93 -19.58 10.00
N THR A 6 -0.39 -19.62 8.79
CA THR A 6 1.01 -19.23 8.51
C THR A 6 1.06 -18.09 7.51
N ASP A 7 2.17 -17.36 7.46
CA ASP A 7 2.43 -16.32 6.45
C ASP A 7 2.82 -16.89 5.08
N GLY A 8 2.94 -18.22 4.94
CA GLY A 8 3.34 -18.88 3.70
C GLY A 8 4.84 -18.82 3.42
N ALA A 9 5.67 -18.32 4.34
CA ALA A 9 7.12 -18.32 4.16
C ALA A 9 7.66 -19.76 4.04
N PRO A 10 8.76 -20.00 3.29
CA PRO A 10 9.34 -21.34 3.15
C PRO A 10 9.67 -22.03 4.48
N ALA A 11 10.06 -21.26 5.50
CA ALA A 11 10.29 -21.77 6.85
C ALA A 11 9.02 -22.28 7.56
N MET A 12 7.83 -21.83 7.12
CA MET A 12 6.54 -22.24 7.68
C MET A 12 5.91 -23.37 6.88
N VAL A 13 5.90 -23.29 5.55
CA VAL A 13 5.16 -24.22 4.67
C VAL A 13 6.05 -25.17 3.86
N GLY A 14 7.37 -25.10 4.00
CA GLY A 14 8.31 -25.96 3.29
C GLY A 14 8.06 -27.45 3.56
N CYS A 15 8.21 -28.28 2.52
CA CYS A 15 7.85 -29.71 2.53
C CYS A 15 8.65 -30.55 3.52
N ASP A 16 9.91 -30.18 3.79
CA ASP A 16 10.80 -31.00 4.62
C ASP A 16 11.10 -30.39 5.97
N LYS A 17 11.49 -29.11 5.97
CA LYS A 17 11.94 -28.35 7.14
C LYS A 17 10.96 -27.25 7.57
N GLY A 18 9.81 -27.13 6.91
CA GLY A 18 8.80 -26.14 7.28
C GLY A 18 8.06 -26.55 8.55
N LEU A 19 7.65 -25.58 9.37
CA LEU A 19 6.87 -25.83 10.59
C LEU A 19 5.68 -26.78 10.34
N VAL A 20 4.89 -26.53 9.29
CA VAL A 20 3.72 -27.36 8.92
C VAL A 20 4.13 -28.81 8.66
N ALA A 21 5.25 -29.02 7.95
CA ALA A 21 5.76 -30.36 7.66
C ALA A 21 6.30 -31.05 8.91
N LEU A 22 7.00 -30.32 9.78
CA LEU A 22 7.50 -30.84 11.05
C LEU A 22 6.35 -31.25 11.98
N CYS A 23 5.34 -30.40 12.15
CA CYS A 23 4.13 -30.71 12.92
C CYS A 23 3.36 -31.91 12.36
N ARG A 24 3.34 -32.12 11.03
CA ARG A 24 2.70 -33.30 10.43
C ARG A 24 3.49 -34.61 10.59
N LYS A 25 4.81 -34.52 10.77
CA LYS A 25 5.69 -35.68 10.97
C LYS A 25 5.77 -36.12 12.43
N ASP A 26 5.39 -35.25 13.36
CA ASP A 26 5.36 -35.54 14.79
C ASP A 26 4.05 -36.21 15.18
N GLU A 27 4.11 -37.49 15.58
CA GLU A 27 2.94 -38.28 15.98
C GLU A 27 2.26 -37.77 17.27
N THR A 28 2.96 -36.97 18.07
CA THR A 28 2.40 -36.36 19.29
C THR A 28 1.59 -35.10 18.98
N PHE A 29 1.75 -34.52 17.79
CA PHE A 29 1.06 -33.31 17.40
C PHE A 29 -0.38 -33.62 16.93
N PRO A 30 -1.40 -32.89 17.41
CA PRO A 30 -2.78 -33.18 17.05
C PRO A 30 -3.03 -32.92 15.56
N GLN A 31 -4.01 -33.62 14.99
CA GLN A 31 -4.47 -33.27 13.64
C GLN A 31 -4.97 -31.83 13.58
N PHE A 32 -4.53 -31.11 12.56
CA PHE A 32 -4.80 -29.69 12.40
C PHE A 32 -5.09 -29.31 10.95
N LEU A 33 -5.87 -28.24 10.77
CA LEU A 33 -6.07 -27.57 9.49
C LEU A 33 -4.99 -26.51 9.32
N CYS A 34 -4.43 -26.39 8.13
CA CYS A 34 -3.44 -25.36 7.82
C CYS A 34 -4.02 -24.34 6.83
N TYR A 35 -3.91 -23.06 7.17
CA TYR A 35 -4.37 -21.95 6.35
C TYR A 35 -3.22 -20.99 6.06
N HIS A 36 -3.24 -20.37 4.89
CA HIS A 36 -2.41 -19.19 4.62
C HIS A 36 -3.13 -17.96 5.19
N CYS A 37 -2.40 -17.09 5.87
CA CYS A 37 -2.91 -15.87 6.46
C CYS A 37 -3.53 -14.97 5.39
N ILE A 38 -4.84 -14.72 5.47
CA ILE A 38 -5.60 -13.87 4.54
C ILE A 38 -5.04 -12.45 4.53
N ILE A 39 -4.66 -11.91 5.70
CA ILE A 39 -4.06 -10.57 5.80
C ILE A 39 -2.74 -10.51 5.02
N HIS A 40 -1.93 -11.56 5.11
CA HIS A 40 -0.68 -11.65 4.36
C HIS A 40 -0.94 -11.78 2.84
N GLN A 41 -1.90 -12.61 2.43
CA GLN A 41 -2.29 -12.74 1.02
C GLN A 41 -2.80 -11.42 0.44
N GLN A 42 -3.68 -10.73 1.19
CA GLN A 42 -4.15 -9.39 0.83
C GLN A 42 -2.97 -8.42 0.72
N ALA A 43 -1.96 -8.56 1.59
CA ALA A 43 -0.77 -7.73 1.50
C ALA A 43 0.06 -7.99 0.24
N LEU A 44 0.18 -9.23 -0.19
CA LEU A 44 0.88 -9.57 -1.43
C LEU A 44 0.16 -9.05 -2.68
N CYS A 45 -1.15 -8.83 -2.64
CA CYS A 45 -1.89 -8.22 -3.76
C CYS A 45 -1.35 -6.83 -4.15
N GLY A 46 -0.77 -6.08 -3.20
CA GLY A 46 -0.16 -4.79 -3.47
C GLY A 46 1.00 -4.83 -4.46
N ASN A 47 1.68 -5.97 -4.61
CA ASN A 47 2.77 -6.14 -5.57
C ASN A 47 2.31 -6.14 -7.03
N PHE A 48 1.02 -6.38 -7.27
CA PHE A 48 0.43 -6.30 -8.61
C PHE A 48 0.09 -4.85 -9.00
N LEU A 49 0.03 -3.93 -8.04
CA LEU A 49 -0.06 -2.51 -8.34
C LEU A 49 1.31 -2.03 -8.83
N LYS A 50 1.40 -1.60 -10.09
CA LYS A 50 2.63 -1.09 -10.72
C LYS A 50 3.02 0.30 -10.19
N LEU A 51 3.30 0.40 -8.89
CA LEU A 51 3.62 1.64 -8.16
C LEU A 51 4.99 2.23 -8.52
N ASN A 52 5.84 1.49 -9.22
CA ASN A 52 7.27 1.79 -9.34
C ASN A 52 7.57 3.17 -9.92
N ASN A 53 6.84 3.60 -10.95
CA ASN A 53 7.12 4.89 -11.60
C ASN A 53 6.79 6.07 -10.67
N VAL A 54 5.67 5.98 -9.96
CA VAL A 54 5.24 7.00 -9.00
C VAL A 54 6.15 7.00 -7.76
N MET A 55 6.40 5.83 -7.17
CA MET A 55 7.22 5.73 -5.96
C MET A 55 8.67 6.14 -6.19
N LYS A 56 9.26 5.83 -7.36
CA LYS A 56 10.62 6.28 -7.70
C LYS A 56 10.73 7.80 -7.65
N LEU A 57 9.75 8.52 -8.20
CA LEU A 57 9.75 9.98 -8.17
C LEU A 57 9.52 10.50 -6.75
N VAL A 58 8.52 9.97 -6.03
CA VAL A 58 8.23 10.34 -4.64
C VAL A 58 9.47 10.21 -3.76
N VAL A 59 10.15 9.05 -3.80
CA VAL A 59 11.37 8.81 -3.01
C VAL A 59 12.50 9.76 -3.42
N LYS A 60 12.70 9.99 -4.73
CA LYS A 60 13.71 10.94 -5.23
C LYS A 60 13.48 12.35 -4.69
N ILE A 61 12.23 12.83 -4.74
CA ILE A 61 11.85 14.17 -4.28
C ILE A 61 12.00 14.29 -2.76
N VAL A 62 11.52 13.30 -1.99
CA VAL A 62 11.65 13.30 -0.53
C VAL A 62 13.11 13.27 -0.10
N ASN A 63 13.96 12.48 -0.77
CA ASN A 63 15.39 12.45 -0.50
C ASN A 63 16.08 13.78 -0.81
N LYS A 64 15.69 14.48 -1.88
CA LYS A 64 16.18 15.84 -2.18
C LYS A 64 15.77 16.82 -1.09
N ILE A 65 14.50 16.81 -0.67
CA ILE A 65 14.01 17.65 0.42
C ILE A 65 14.82 17.38 1.68
N ARG A 66 15.05 16.11 2.04
CA ARG A 66 15.88 15.74 3.20
C ARG A 66 17.29 16.29 3.12
N ALA A 67 17.93 16.24 1.95
CA ALA A 67 19.29 16.72 1.76
C ALA A 67 19.41 18.26 1.78
N GLN A 68 18.32 18.98 1.50
CA GLN A 68 18.34 20.43 1.26
C GLN A 68 17.50 21.26 2.24
N ALA A 69 16.61 20.64 3.04
CA ALA A 69 15.64 21.34 3.87
C ALA A 69 15.95 21.20 5.37
N LEU A 70 16.20 22.34 6.01
CA LEU A 70 16.11 22.49 7.47
C LEU A 70 14.63 22.64 7.86
N GLU A 71 14.08 21.52 8.34
CA GLU A 71 13.00 21.40 9.32
C GLU A 71 11.70 22.23 9.12
N ARG A 72 10.80 21.71 8.28
CA ARG A 72 9.36 21.79 8.57
C ARG A 72 8.89 20.44 9.08
N THR A 73 8.17 20.41 10.21
CA THR A 73 7.69 19.18 10.86
C THR A 73 7.02 18.21 9.87
N LEU A 74 6.22 18.74 8.94
CA LEU A 74 5.56 17.97 7.88
C LEU A 74 6.53 17.27 6.92
N PHE A 75 7.58 17.95 6.44
CA PHE A 75 8.59 17.34 5.57
C PHE A 75 9.47 16.35 6.31
N ARG A 76 9.74 16.60 7.61
CA ARG A 76 10.45 15.65 8.47
C ARG A 76 9.63 14.37 8.63
N THR A 77 8.35 14.46 8.98
CA THR A 77 7.47 13.28 9.07
C THR A 77 7.40 12.52 7.75
N LEU A 78 7.25 13.21 6.61
CA LEU A 78 7.25 12.56 5.30
C LEU A 78 8.58 11.86 5.00
N ALA A 79 9.72 12.50 5.33
CA ALA A 79 11.04 11.92 5.16
C ALA A 79 11.25 10.69 6.06
N ASP A 80 10.84 10.76 7.32
CA ASP A 80 10.91 9.64 8.28
C ASP A 80 10.04 8.46 7.83
N GLU A 81 8.84 8.73 7.30
CA GLU A 81 7.98 7.69 6.74
C GLU A 81 8.65 7.00 5.54
N VAL A 82 9.23 7.76 4.60
CA VAL A 82 9.96 7.19 3.46
C VAL A 82 11.19 6.40 3.92
N ASP A 83 11.97 6.90 4.87
CA ASP A 83 13.19 6.24 5.36
C ASP A 83 12.87 4.93 6.10
N CYS A 84 11.82 4.93 6.92
CA CYS A 84 11.28 3.74 7.55
C CYS A 84 10.85 2.68 6.52
N GLN A 85 10.44 3.08 5.32
CA GLN A 85 9.99 2.14 4.28
C GLN A 85 11.07 1.72 3.29
N TYR A 86 12.06 2.58 3.02
CA TYR A 86 13.00 2.42 1.91
C TYR A 86 14.49 2.47 2.34
N GLY A 87 14.80 2.56 3.64
CA GLY A 87 16.17 2.48 4.16
C GLY A 87 16.82 1.10 4.08
N ASP A 88 18.12 1.03 4.41
CA ASP A 88 19.03 -0.11 4.14
C ASP A 88 18.60 -1.47 4.72
N LEU A 89 17.71 -1.50 5.70
CA LEU A 89 17.27 -2.73 6.37
C LEU A 89 15.93 -3.29 5.85
N LEU A 90 15.21 -2.57 4.98
CA LEU A 90 13.76 -2.78 4.79
C LEU A 90 13.33 -2.92 3.32
N LEU A 91 14.28 -3.02 2.39
CA LEU A 91 14.03 -3.16 0.97
C LEU A 91 13.45 -4.53 0.55
N HIS A 92 13.45 -5.53 1.45
CA HIS A 92 13.20 -6.93 1.08
C HIS A 92 11.89 -7.53 1.59
N SER A 93 11.07 -6.82 2.38
CA SER A 93 9.76 -7.36 2.74
C SER A 93 8.71 -7.00 1.69
N GLU A 94 8.37 -7.97 0.84
CA GLU A 94 7.27 -7.92 -0.16
C GLU A 94 5.89 -7.61 0.44
N VAL A 95 5.79 -7.49 1.77
CA VAL A 95 4.57 -7.43 2.58
C VAL A 95 4.16 -5.99 2.94
N ARG A 96 4.95 -4.97 2.53
CA ARG A 96 4.83 -3.61 3.09
C ARG A 96 4.11 -2.58 2.23
N TRP A 97 3.18 -3.00 1.38
CA TRP A 97 2.46 -2.07 0.51
C TRP A 97 1.57 -1.07 1.30
N LEU A 98 1.03 -1.45 2.47
CA LEU A 98 0.20 -0.57 3.33
C LEU A 98 0.92 0.72 3.74
N SER A 99 2.21 0.62 4.05
CA SER A 99 3.00 1.78 4.43
C SER A 99 3.35 2.66 3.23
N ARG A 100 3.47 2.07 2.02
CA ARG A 100 3.59 2.84 0.77
C ARG A 100 2.35 3.69 0.53
N GLY A 101 1.16 3.16 0.81
CA GLY A 101 -0.09 3.93 0.76
C GLY A 101 -0.10 5.13 1.70
N ARG A 102 0.43 4.98 2.93
CA ARG A 102 0.57 6.11 3.87
C ARG A 102 1.51 7.20 3.36
N VAL A 103 2.68 6.80 2.84
CA VAL A 103 3.64 7.72 2.21
C VAL A 103 2.99 8.49 1.05
N LEU A 104 2.24 7.80 0.18
CA LEU A 104 1.53 8.42 -0.95
C LEU A 104 0.50 9.45 -0.47
N LYS A 105 -0.29 9.11 0.54
CA LYS A 105 -1.27 10.02 1.14
C LYS A 105 -0.60 11.27 1.72
N ARG A 106 0.45 11.10 2.53
CA ARG A 106 1.22 12.22 3.08
C ARG A 106 1.87 13.08 2.01
N PHE A 107 2.42 12.47 0.97
CA PHE A 107 2.99 13.18 -0.16
C PHE A 107 1.94 14.04 -0.88
N ASN A 108 0.71 13.54 -1.03
CA ASN A 108 -0.41 14.30 -1.59
C ASN A 108 -0.75 15.52 -0.71
N ASP A 109 -0.85 15.32 0.61
CA ASP A 109 -1.20 16.39 1.58
C ASP A 109 -0.26 17.61 1.49
N VAL A 110 1.01 17.39 1.13
CA VAL A 110 2.04 18.45 1.05
C VAL A 110 2.48 18.77 -0.39
N LEU A 111 1.83 18.19 -1.41
CA LEU A 111 2.27 18.26 -2.80
C LEU A 111 2.47 19.70 -3.30
N SER A 112 1.50 20.58 -3.03
CA SER A 112 1.59 22.00 -3.39
C SER A 112 2.77 22.71 -2.73
N GLY A 113 3.03 22.40 -1.46
CA GLY A 113 4.18 22.89 -0.70
C GLY A 113 5.51 22.38 -1.26
N ILE A 114 5.56 21.13 -1.73
CA ILE A 114 6.74 20.56 -2.41
C ILE A 114 7.02 21.32 -3.71
N VAL A 115 6.00 21.48 -4.57
CA VAL A 115 6.15 22.20 -5.85
C VAL A 115 6.62 23.64 -5.62
N GLN A 116 6.04 24.34 -4.64
CA GLN A 116 6.45 25.70 -4.28
C GLN A 116 7.88 25.75 -3.73
N PHE A 117 8.26 24.80 -2.87
CA PHE A 117 9.60 24.72 -2.26
C PHE A 117 10.72 24.63 -3.32
N PHE A 118 10.47 23.87 -4.38
CA PHE A 118 11.42 23.68 -5.48
C PHE A 118 11.44 24.88 -6.45
N LYS A 119 10.27 25.47 -6.76
CA LYS A 119 10.20 26.71 -7.55
C LYS A 119 10.93 27.89 -6.90
N GLN A 120 10.84 28.04 -5.58
CA GLN A 120 11.56 29.10 -4.85
C GLN A 120 13.09 28.98 -4.90
N ARG A 121 13.61 27.80 -5.26
CA ARG A 121 15.05 27.53 -5.38
C ARG A 121 15.55 27.50 -6.83
N ASP A 122 14.71 27.89 -7.79
CA ASP A 122 15.01 27.79 -9.22
C ASP A 122 15.33 26.34 -9.67
N GLU A 123 14.76 25.34 -8.96
CA GLU A 123 14.86 23.92 -9.29
C GLU A 123 13.46 23.33 -9.59
N PRO A 124 12.77 23.76 -10.67
CA PRO A 124 11.41 23.29 -10.94
C PRO A 124 11.35 21.76 -11.10
N THR A 125 10.26 21.16 -10.61
CA THR A 125 9.97 19.72 -10.70
C THR A 125 8.83 19.49 -11.69
N PRO A 126 9.08 19.56 -13.01
CA PRO A 126 8.03 19.44 -14.04
C PRO A 126 7.32 18.09 -13.98
N GLU A 127 7.95 17.06 -13.44
CA GLU A 127 7.33 15.75 -13.25
C GLU A 127 6.12 15.79 -12.31
N LEU A 128 6.11 16.70 -11.32
CA LEU A 128 4.98 16.88 -10.38
C LEU A 128 3.83 17.71 -10.97
N GLU A 129 4.03 18.32 -12.13
CA GLU A 129 3.01 19.07 -12.88
C GLU A 129 2.55 18.30 -14.13
N ASN A 130 3.14 17.13 -14.40
CA ASN A 130 2.76 16.28 -15.51
C ASN A 130 1.39 15.65 -15.27
N SER A 131 0.43 15.92 -16.17
CA SER A 131 -0.95 15.47 -16.03
C SER A 131 -1.11 13.95 -16.03
N ILE A 132 -0.29 13.21 -16.78
CA ILE A 132 -0.33 11.74 -16.82
C ILE A 132 0.16 11.20 -15.48
N TRP A 133 1.30 11.71 -15.00
CA TRP A 133 1.86 11.29 -13.71
C TRP A 133 0.91 11.62 -12.55
N LEU A 134 0.29 12.80 -12.55
CA LEU A 134 -0.67 13.19 -11.52
C LEU A 134 -1.90 12.29 -11.48
N ARG A 135 -2.39 11.83 -12.64
CA ARG A 135 -3.48 10.86 -12.71
C ARG A 135 -3.07 9.50 -12.15
N ASP A 136 -1.91 8.99 -12.55
CA ASP A 136 -1.37 7.75 -11.99
C ASP A 136 -1.18 7.88 -10.47
N PHE A 137 -0.60 8.98 -10.00
CA PHE A 137 -0.42 9.28 -8.59
C PHE A 137 -1.75 9.32 -7.83
N GLY A 138 -2.74 10.07 -8.32
CA GLY A 138 -4.05 10.20 -7.67
C GLY A 138 -4.78 8.87 -7.58
N PHE A 139 -4.80 8.08 -8.67
CA PHE A 139 -5.35 6.73 -8.65
C PHE A 139 -4.67 5.85 -7.59
N LEU A 140 -3.34 5.92 -7.50
CA LEU A 140 -2.57 5.11 -6.55
C LEU A 140 -2.82 5.51 -5.10
N VAL A 141 -2.96 6.80 -4.79
CA VAL A 141 -3.32 7.23 -3.43
C VAL A 141 -4.69 6.65 -3.04
N ASP A 142 -5.70 6.83 -3.90
CA ASP A 142 -7.08 6.37 -3.63
C ASP A 142 -7.18 4.84 -3.51
N ILE A 143 -6.57 4.07 -4.43
CA ILE A 143 -6.66 2.59 -4.39
C ILE A 143 -5.90 2.01 -3.20
N THR A 144 -4.77 2.61 -2.82
CA THR A 144 -3.99 2.15 -1.65
C THR A 144 -4.70 2.45 -0.34
N GLU A 145 -5.43 3.57 -0.24
CA GLU A 145 -6.29 3.85 0.91
C GLU A 145 -7.40 2.80 1.06
N LYS A 146 -8.10 2.45 -0.02
CA LYS A 146 -9.17 1.42 0.00
C LYS A 146 -8.65 0.04 0.40
N LEU A 147 -7.48 -0.33 -0.10
CA LEU A 147 -6.85 -1.58 0.31
C LEU A 147 -6.41 -1.54 1.78
N ASN A 148 -6.11 -0.36 2.34
CA ASN A 148 -5.70 -0.20 3.74
C ASN A 148 -6.92 -0.29 4.65
N GLU A 149 -8.06 0.26 4.23
CA GLU A 149 -9.36 0.05 4.88
C GLU A 149 -9.71 -1.45 4.94
N LEU A 150 -9.60 -2.17 3.82
CA LEU A 150 -9.80 -3.62 3.81
C LEU A 150 -8.87 -4.33 4.79
N ASN A 151 -7.59 -3.96 4.80
CA ASN A 151 -6.62 -4.58 5.69
C ASN A 151 -6.97 -4.36 7.18
N LEU A 152 -7.34 -3.13 7.55
CA LEU A 152 -7.80 -2.81 8.91
C LEU A 152 -9.08 -3.57 9.27
N GLN A 153 -10.00 -3.72 8.33
CA GLN A 153 -11.19 -4.55 8.53
C GLN A 153 -10.79 -5.99 8.83
N LEU A 154 -9.90 -6.60 8.04
CA LEU A 154 -9.44 -7.98 8.24
C LEU A 154 -8.69 -8.20 9.56
N GLN A 155 -8.04 -7.16 10.10
CA GLN A 155 -7.34 -7.20 11.40
C GLN A 155 -8.27 -7.03 12.62
N GLY A 156 -9.59 -6.90 12.42
CA GLY A 156 -10.54 -6.77 13.51
C GLY A 156 -10.43 -7.90 14.55
N ARG A 157 -10.63 -7.56 15.83
CA ARG A 157 -10.67 -8.56 16.91
C ARG A 157 -11.87 -9.49 16.74
N ASP A 158 -11.70 -10.73 17.18
CA ASP A 158 -12.76 -11.76 17.22
C ASP A 158 -13.41 -12.08 15.87
N LYS A 159 -12.71 -11.79 14.78
CA LYS A 159 -13.23 -11.97 13.44
C LYS A 159 -13.16 -13.42 12.99
N GLU A 160 -14.28 -13.97 12.55
CA GLU A 160 -14.32 -15.34 12.07
C GLU A 160 -13.77 -15.45 10.64
N LEU A 161 -13.25 -16.64 10.30
CA LEU A 161 -12.75 -16.92 8.95
C LEU A 161 -13.83 -16.67 7.87
N ALA A 162 -15.08 -17.04 8.16
CA ALA A 162 -16.20 -16.84 7.24
C ALA A 162 -16.45 -15.35 6.97
N GLU A 163 -16.34 -14.50 7.99
CA GLU A 163 -16.48 -13.04 7.88
C GLU A 163 -15.33 -12.46 7.04
N MET A 164 -14.09 -12.86 7.32
CA MET A 164 -12.93 -12.44 6.52
C MET A 164 -13.09 -12.80 5.03
N ILE A 165 -13.58 -14.01 4.73
CA ILE A 165 -13.86 -14.42 3.34
C ILE A 165 -14.97 -13.56 2.73
N SER A 166 -16.01 -13.25 3.50
CA SER A 166 -17.10 -12.37 3.06
C SER A 166 -16.59 -10.98 2.71
N ASP A 167 -15.72 -10.40 3.53
CA ASP A 167 -15.15 -9.08 3.29
C ASP A 167 -14.26 -9.03 2.05
N ILE A 168 -13.44 -10.07 1.83
CA ILE A 168 -12.65 -10.20 0.59
C ILE A 168 -13.58 -10.25 -0.62
N LYS A 169 -14.63 -11.07 -0.59
CA LYS A 169 -15.61 -11.16 -1.69
C LYS A 169 -16.32 -9.83 -1.93
N ALA A 170 -16.75 -9.16 -0.87
CA ALA A 170 -17.37 -7.84 -0.95
C ALA A 170 -16.40 -6.82 -1.56
N PHE A 171 -15.11 -6.86 -1.20
CA PHE A 171 -14.10 -5.99 -1.77
C PHE A 171 -13.84 -6.27 -3.25
N ILE A 172 -13.80 -7.54 -3.67
CA ILE A 172 -13.68 -7.92 -5.09
C ILE A 172 -14.86 -7.35 -5.90
N ASN A 173 -16.08 -7.46 -5.38
CA ASN A 173 -17.26 -6.87 -6.02
C ASN A 173 -17.16 -5.33 -6.11
N LYS A 174 -16.64 -4.68 -5.07
CA LYS A 174 -16.37 -3.23 -5.09
C LYS A 174 -15.33 -2.87 -6.15
N LEU A 175 -14.24 -3.64 -6.29
CA LEU A 175 -13.22 -3.40 -7.32
C LEU A 175 -13.82 -3.45 -8.73
N GLU A 176 -14.64 -4.46 -9.04
CA GLU A 176 -15.30 -4.53 -10.35
C GLU A 176 -16.27 -3.36 -10.56
N PHE A 177 -17.05 -2.99 -9.54
CA PHE A 177 -17.93 -1.83 -9.62
C PHE A 177 -17.15 -0.52 -9.87
N TRP A 178 -16.07 -0.30 -9.13
CA TRP A 178 -15.19 0.86 -9.29
C TRP A 178 -14.54 0.92 -10.66
N LYS A 179 -14.09 -0.23 -11.18
CA LYS A 179 -13.56 -0.34 -12.54
C LYS A 179 -14.60 0.05 -13.59
N GLN A 180 -15.86 -0.39 -13.46
CA GLN A 180 -16.93 0.02 -14.38
C GLN A 180 -17.19 1.53 -14.31
N ASN A 181 -17.21 2.12 -13.12
CA ASN A 181 -17.36 3.57 -12.97
C ASN A 181 -16.21 4.33 -13.65
N LEU A 182 -14.95 3.90 -13.43
CA LEU A 182 -13.79 4.52 -14.08
C LEU A 182 -13.83 4.40 -15.62
N ILE A 183 -14.27 3.26 -16.17
CA ILE A 183 -14.47 3.08 -17.62
C ILE A 183 -15.51 4.08 -18.15
N ASN A 184 -16.56 4.33 -17.37
CA ASN A 184 -17.60 5.31 -17.67
C ASN A 184 -17.21 6.75 -17.31
N SER A 185 -15.93 7.01 -17.00
CA SER A 185 -15.40 8.33 -16.57
C SER A 185 -16.00 8.88 -15.27
N ASP A 186 -16.64 8.02 -14.45
CA ASP A 186 -17.14 8.36 -13.12
C ASP A 186 -16.06 8.09 -12.06
N CYS A 187 -15.43 9.17 -11.59
CA CYS A 187 -14.37 9.13 -10.59
C CYS A 187 -14.89 9.36 -9.15
N LYS A 188 -16.20 9.27 -8.87
CA LYS A 188 -16.75 9.61 -7.54
C LYS A 188 -16.14 8.84 -6.36
N HIS A 189 -15.62 7.64 -6.61
CA HIS A 189 -14.96 6.82 -5.59
C HIS A 189 -13.45 7.05 -5.48
N PHE A 190 -12.88 7.86 -6.37
CA PHE A 190 -11.47 8.19 -6.44
C PHE A 190 -11.33 9.73 -6.38
N PRO A 191 -11.56 10.33 -5.20
CA PRO A 191 -11.58 11.78 -5.05
C PRO A 191 -10.25 12.44 -5.41
N ILE A 192 -9.11 11.84 -5.06
CA ILE A 192 -7.80 12.41 -5.37
C ILE A 192 -7.53 12.30 -6.87
N LEU A 193 -7.85 11.17 -7.50
CA LEU A 193 -7.81 11.05 -8.96
C LEU A 193 -8.69 12.11 -9.63
N SER A 194 -9.92 12.28 -9.14
CA SER A 194 -10.86 13.28 -9.67
C SER A 194 -10.29 14.69 -9.59
N GLU A 195 -9.67 15.05 -8.46
CA GLU A 195 -8.96 16.33 -8.29
C GLU A 195 -7.81 16.48 -9.31
N LYS A 196 -7.05 15.41 -9.59
CA LYS A 196 -5.94 15.46 -10.56
C LYS A 196 -6.41 15.49 -12.01
N ILE A 197 -7.62 14.98 -12.31
CA ILE A 197 -8.22 15.07 -13.64
C ILE A 197 -8.89 16.44 -13.84
N PHE A 198 -9.56 16.97 -12.82
CA PHE A 198 -10.39 18.18 -12.87
C PHE A 198 -9.97 19.20 -11.79
N PRO A 199 -8.78 19.82 -11.91
CA PRO A 199 -8.18 20.64 -10.84
C PRO A 199 -8.94 21.95 -10.50
N ASN A 200 -10.06 22.27 -11.16
CA ASN A 200 -10.81 23.53 -11.01
C ASN A 200 -12.30 23.34 -10.68
N THR A 201 -12.69 22.23 -10.02
CA THR A 201 -14.13 21.90 -9.83
C THR A 201 -14.60 21.93 -8.36
N PHE A 202 -13.76 22.38 -7.42
CA PHE A 202 -14.14 22.66 -6.03
C PHE A 202 -13.36 23.85 -5.49
#